data_AF-A0A6J6I8B7-F1
#
_entry.id   AF-A0A6J6I8B7-F1
#
_cell.length_a   1.000
_cell.length_b   1.000
_cell.length_c   1.000
_cell.angle_alpha   90.00
_cell.angle_beta   90.00
_cell.angle_gamma   90.00
#
_symmetry.space_group_name_H-M   'P 1'
#
loop_
_entity.id
_entity.type
_entity.pdbx_description
1 polymer ?
#
loop_
_entity_poly.entity_id
_entity_poly.type
_entity_poly.pdbx_seq_one_letter_code
_entity_poly.pdbx_strand_id
1 'polypeptide(L)' 'MLASTLATIHNERFIVRLVDQMREHINAGTFYDFKNEFLPRFYFKRLA' A
#
# COMPACT_ATOMS: atom_id res chain seq x y z
N MET A 1 21.43 12.22 -6.99
CA MET A 1 20.46 13.10 -6.31
C MET A 1 19.03 12.87 -6.80
N LEU A 2 18.72 13.02 -8.09
CA LEU A 2 17.35 12.87 -8.62
C LEU A 2 16.70 11.51 -8.34
N ALA A 3 17.42 10.39 -8.53
CA ALA A 3 16.89 9.05 -8.28
C ALA A 3 16.44 8.88 -6.81
N SER A 4 17.26 9.35 -5.86
CA SER A 4 16.94 9.31 -4.43
C SER A 4 15.72 10.16 -4.10
N THR A 5 15.61 11.36 -4.67
CA THR A 5 14.43 12.22 -4.51
C THR A 5 13.16 11.56 -5.04
N LEU A 6 13.21 10.97 -6.23
CA LEU A 6 12.06 10.26 -6.81
C LEU A 6 11.67 9.03 -6.00
N ALA A 7 12.64 8.29 -5.47
CA ALA A 7 12.38 7.15 -4.59
C ALA A 7 11.66 7.60 -3.30
N THR A 8 12.08 8.70 -2.69
CA THR A 8 11.37 9.28 -1.53
C THR A 8 9.94 9.66 -1.89
N ILE A 9 9.73 10.38 -2.99
CA ILE A 9 8.38 10.77 -3.45
C ILE A 9 7.50 9.54 -3.69
N HIS A 10 8.07 8.48 -4.28
CA HIS A 10 7.37 7.22 -4.50
C HIS A 10 6.94 6.56 -3.17
N ASN A 11 7.84 6.48 -2.20
CA ASN A 11 7.58 5.86 -0.91
C ASN A 11 6.47 6.60 -0.14
N GLU A 12 6.55 7.93 -0.06
CA GLU A 12 5.53 8.75 0.60
C GLU A 12 4.16 8.57 -0.07
N ARG A 13 4.13 8.64 -1.41
CA ARG A 13 2.89 8.42 -2.17
C ARG A 13 2.31 7.02 -1.96
N PHE A 14 3.16 6.01 -1.86
CA PHE A 14 2.72 4.64 -1.61
C PHE A 14 2.05 4.50 -0.24
N ILE A 15 2.69 4.99 0.83
CA ILE A 15 2.17 4.89 2.20
C ILE A 15 0.89 5.68 2.38
N VAL A 16 0.84 6.93 1.92
CA VAL A 16 -0.36 7.78 2.04
C VAL A 16 -1.56 7.10 1.37
N ARG A 17 -1.40 6.63 0.12
CA ARG A 17 -2.48 5.95 -0.60
C ARG A 17 -2.91 4.64 0.06
N LEU A 18 -1.97 3.86 0.58
CA LEU A 18 -2.28 2.61 1.28
C LEU A 18 -3.17 2.88 2.50
N VAL A 19 -2.79 3.84 3.35
CA VAL A 19 -3.54 4.17 4.57
C VAL A 19 -4.91 4.77 4.23
N ASP A 20 -5.01 5.58 3.17
CA ASP A 20 -6.29 6.12 2.72
C ASP A 20 -7.26 5.00 2.30
N GLN A 21 -6.80 4.03 1.50
CA GLN A 21 -7.60 2.86 1.13
C GLN A 21 -8.00 2.02 2.35
N MET A 22 -7.07 1.82 3.30
CA MET A 22 -7.39 1.13 4.55
C MET A 22 -8.51 1.86 5.31
N ARG A 23 -8.49 3.20 5.37
CA ARG A 23 -9.52 4.00 6.01
C ARG A 23 -10.87 3.89 5.30
N GLU A 24 -10.89 3.92 3.96
CA GLU A 24 -12.11 3.69 3.17
C GLU A 24 -12.74 2.33 3.50
N HIS A 25 -11.94 1.26 3.52
CA HIS A 25 -12.42 -0.09 3.81
C HIS A 25 -12.80 -0.30 5.29
N ILE A 26 -12.16 0.39 6.23
CA ILE A 26 -12.57 0.40 7.64
C ILE A 26 -13.96 1.02 7.77
N ASN A 27 -14.17 2.19 7.17
CA ASN A 27 -15.46 2.89 7.20
C ASN A 27 -16.57 2.08 6.51
N ALA A 28 -16.23 1.32 5.46
CA ALA A 28 -17.14 0.43 4.76
C ALA A 28 -17.32 -0.95 5.41
N GLY A 29 -16.59 -1.27 6.50
CA GLY A 29 -16.63 -2.58 7.15
C GLY A 29 -15.98 -3.74 6.37
N THR A 30 -15.26 -3.45 5.28
CA THR A 30 -14.65 -4.44 4.36
C THR A 30 -13.12 -4.55 4.51
N PHE A 31 -12.55 -4.05 5.61
CA PHE A 31 -11.10 -4.00 5.83
C PHE A 31 -10.41 -5.36 5.74
N TYR A 32 -11.03 -6.42 6.27
CA TYR A 32 -10.43 -7.75 6.27
C TYR A 32 -10.33 -8.34 4.85
N ASP A 33 -11.32 -8.09 4.00
CA ASP A 33 -11.29 -8.52 2.60
C ASP A 33 -10.18 -7.81 1.83
N PHE A 34 -10.09 -6.48 1.99
CA PHE A 34 -9.00 -5.67 1.42
C PHE A 34 -7.63 -6.18 1.86
N LYS A 35 -7.46 -6.44 3.16
CA LYS A 35 -6.22 -6.97 3.73
C LYS A 35 -5.85 -8.34 3.13
N ASN A 36 -6.84 -9.24 3.02
CA ASN A 36 -6.64 -10.59 2.48
C ASN A 36 -6.28 -10.56 0.99
N GLU A 37 -6.79 -9.61 0.22
CA GLU A 37 -6.38 -9.41 -1.18
C GLU A 37 -4.99 -8.76 -1.31
N PHE A 38 -4.69 -7.77 -0.46
CA PHE A 38 -3.49 -6.96 -0.55
C PHE A 38 -2.22 -7.70 -0.11
N LEU A 39 -2.24 -8.37 1.05
CA LEU A 39 -1.03 -8.97 1.64
C LEU A 39 -0.37 -10.03 0.74
N PRO A 40 -1.11 -10.95 0.09
CA PRO A 40 -0.50 -11.88 -0.84
C PRO A 40 0.25 -11.17 -1.96
N ARG A 41 -0.31 -10.13 -2.57
CA ARG A 41 0.34 -9.39 -3.66
C ARG A 41 1.60 -8.65 -3.18
N PHE A 42 1.53 -8.08 -1.98
CA PHE A 42 2.64 -7.36 -1.37
C PHE A 42 3.83 -8.28 -1.03
N TYR A 43 3.55 -9.46 -0.47
CA TYR A 43 4.60 -10.43 -0.12
C TYR A 43 5.04 -11.33 -1.27
N PHE A 44 4.17 -11.65 -2.23
CA PHE A 44 4.51 -12.48 -3.38
C PHE A 44 5.57 -11.80 -4.26
N LYS A 45 5.53 -10.47 -4.36
CA LYS A 45 6.56 -9.67 -5.04
C LYS A 45 7.94 -9.72 -4.35
N ARG A 46 8.05 -10.34 -3.17
CA ARG A 46 9.29 -10.46 -2.38
C ARG A 46 9.95 -11.85 -2.50
N LEU A 47 9.30 -12.83 -3.13
CA LEU A 47 9.77 -14.22 -3.24
C LEU A 47 10.04 -14.67 -4.70
N ALA A 48 9.94 -13.75 -5.66
CA ALA A 48 10.29 -13.97 -7.08
C ALA A 48 11.50 -13.15 -7.47
#